data_AF-A0A4P8NPM0-F1
#
_entry.id   AF-A0A4P8NPM0-F1
#
_cell.length_a   1.000
_cell.length_b   1.000
_cell.length_c   1.000
_cell.angle_alpha   90.00
_cell.angle_beta   90.00
_cell.angle_gamma   90.00
#
_symmetry.space_group_name_H-M   'P 1'
#
loop_
_entity.id
_entity.type
_entity.pdbx_description
1 polymer ?
#
loop_
_entity_poly.entity_id
_entity_poly.type
_entity_poly.pdbx_seq_one_letter_code
_entity_poly.pdbx_strand_id
1 'polypeptide(L)'
;SETIIDCKRYSPTNKIHYLIKFKRFYSSSSSSDNPFMTPNLNSSHLESVRSNLLYKLDNESQVHLYISDRLQLSRSSLIHEFNANLVISPLLNNSLEQFSLDRCKDFNGMPGVYCIVGNDEQFYIGSSRSIGTRLRNHYYHSSIAPNRHPVLYNYINKYGWSSIKVGVIIVSINHLHRYLELHRINPSMTDLKLLGTLTMYESLCLEQYFLDKFQPGLNSQELVAKGGLPNRGSLGIPWSQYKRDAYSLSTRGRQFSAFHIERLSAAQKGKRPSQETREKMSGSHGGVKIYSVNVTTGDKTFFDTKSAACL
;
A
#
# COMPACT_ATOMS: atom_id res chain seq x y z
N SER A 1 7.09 -35.45 -25.05
CA SER A 1 7.43 -35.75 -23.65
C SER A 1 7.50 -34.44 -22.89
N GLU A 2 6.46 -34.13 -22.11
CA GLU A 2 6.39 -32.93 -21.30
C GLU A 2 7.42 -33.02 -20.16
N THR A 3 8.42 -32.14 -20.18
CA THR A 3 9.42 -32.04 -19.12
C THR A 3 8.82 -31.25 -17.98
N ILE A 4 8.27 -31.94 -16.99
CA ILE A 4 7.92 -31.35 -15.69
C ILE A 4 9.23 -30.90 -15.04
N ILE A 5 9.46 -29.59 -14.94
CA ILE A 5 10.57 -29.01 -14.19
C ILE A 5 10.25 -29.19 -12.70
N ASP A 6 10.84 -30.22 -12.10
CA ASP A 6 10.76 -30.51 -10.66
C ASP A 6 11.54 -29.41 -9.90
N CYS A 7 10.82 -28.45 -9.31
CA CYS A 7 11.35 -27.41 -8.42
C CYS A 7 11.82 -27.98 -7.06
N LYS A 8 12.56 -29.10 -7.07
CA LYS A 8 13.11 -29.69 -5.84
C LYS A 8 14.43 -29.03 -5.46
N ARG A 9 14.36 -28.34 -4.31
CA ARG A 9 15.46 -27.97 -3.39
C ARG A 9 16.54 -27.07 -3.98
N TYR A 10 16.32 -25.76 -3.80
CA TYR A 10 17.39 -24.77 -3.66
C TYR A 10 18.39 -25.24 -2.59
N SER A 11 19.51 -25.85 -3.01
CA SER A 11 20.62 -26.19 -2.14
C SER A 11 21.48 -24.95 -1.87
N PRO A 12 21.74 -24.54 -0.61
CA PRO A 12 22.46 -23.31 -0.29
C PRO A 12 23.96 -23.30 -0.63
N THR A 13 24.56 -24.42 -1.04
CA THR A 13 26.03 -24.58 -1.02
C THR A 13 26.75 -24.03 -2.25
N ASN A 14 26.10 -23.88 -3.40
CA ASN A 14 26.72 -23.24 -4.58
C ASN A 14 26.69 -21.70 -4.55
N LYS A 15 26.15 -21.10 -3.48
CA LYS A 15 26.00 -19.64 -3.31
C LYS A 15 27.33 -18.87 -3.22
N ILE A 16 28.41 -19.47 -2.73
CA ILE A 16 29.50 -18.67 -2.14
C ILE A 16 30.35 -17.94 -3.19
N HIS A 17 30.54 -18.49 -4.39
CA HIS A 17 31.49 -17.90 -5.34
C HIS A 17 30.94 -16.69 -6.11
N TYR A 18 29.64 -16.63 -6.40
CA TYR A 18 29.02 -15.48 -7.09
C TYR A 18 28.53 -14.38 -6.13
N LEU A 19 28.13 -14.72 -4.90
CA LEU A 19 27.71 -13.74 -3.88
C LEU A 19 28.84 -12.82 -3.40
N ILE A 20 30.10 -13.25 -3.43
CA ILE A 20 31.25 -12.45 -2.96
C ILE A 20 31.56 -11.30 -3.93
N LYS A 21 31.41 -11.49 -5.25
CA LYS A 21 31.57 -10.39 -6.23
C LYS A 21 30.38 -9.41 -6.21
N PHE A 22 29.16 -9.89 -5.96
CA PHE A 22 27.94 -9.05 -5.99
C PHE A 22 27.66 -8.27 -4.71
N LYS A 23 28.06 -8.76 -3.52
CA LYS A 23 27.96 -7.98 -2.26
C LYS A 23 28.67 -6.63 -2.39
N ARG A 24 29.80 -6.57 -3.11
CA ARG A 24 30.51 -5.30 -3.39
C ARG A 24 29.71 -4.33 -4.26
N PHE A 25 28.86 -4.81 -5.17
CA PHE A 25 28.09 -3.99 -6.11
C PHE A 25 26.83 -3.37 -5.47
N TYR A 26 26.16 -4.12 -4.58
CA TYR A 26 24.97 -3.63 -3.86
C TYR A 26 25.31 -2.82 -2.59
N SER A 27 26.48 -3.02 -1.98
CA SER A 27 26.94 -2.17 -0.87
C SER A 27 27.33 -0.75 -1.32
N SER A 28 27.59 -0.53 -2.62
CA SER A 28 27.94 0.77 -3.19
C SER A 28 26.76 1.51 -3.85
N SER A 29 25.60 0.87 -4.00
CA SER A 29 24.39 1.49 -4.55
C SER A 29 23.39 1.84 -3.44
N SER A 30 23.86 2.66 -2.49
CA SER A 30 23.01 3.36 -1.52
C SER A 30 22.33 4.57 -2.18
N SER A 31 21.55 4.35 -3.24
CA SER A 31 20.61 5.39 -3.71
C SER A 31 19.35 5.30 -2.85
N SER A 32 19.09 6.37 -2.11
CA SER A 32 17.95 6.62 -1.21
C SER A 32 16.56 6.60 -1.86
N ASP A 33 16.40 6.14 -3.10
CA ASP A 33 15.25 6.50 -3.92
C ASP A 33 14.33 5.31 -4.18
N ASN A 34 13.41 5.11 -3.23
CA ASN A 34 11.98 5.37 -3.43
C ASN A 34 11.21 4.67 -2.30
N PRO A 35 10.68 5.40 -1.31
CA PRO A 35 9.77 4.81 -0.36
C PRO A 35 8.42 4.65 -1.08
N PHE A 36 8.23 3.52 -1.76
CA PHE A 36 6.88 3.05 -2.09
C PHE A 36 6.18 2.78 -0.75
N MET A 37 5.59 3.84 -0.21
CA MET A 37 4.67 3.84 0.91
C MET A 37 3.30 3.85 0.28
N THR A 38 2.76 2.68 -0.05
CA THR A 38 1.39 2.60 -0.55
C THR A 38 0.56 1.83 0.46
N PRO A 39 -0.27 2.54 1.23
CA PRO A 39 -1.24 1.91 2.08
C PRO A 39 -2.48 1.65 1.24
N ASN A 40 -2.83 0.37 1.10
CA ASN A 40 -3.77 -0.16 0.11
C ASN A 40 -3.31 0.03 -1.33
N LEU A 41 -2.68 -1.02 -1.87
CA LEU A 41 -2.51 -1.19 -3.31
C LEU A 41 -3.88 -1.50 -3.90
N ASN A 42 -4.64 -0.47 -4.28
CA ASN A 42 -5.81 -0.71 -5.09
C ASN A 42 -5.38 -1.38 -6.41
N SER A 43 -6.28 -2.14 -7.05
CA SER A 43 -6.01 -2.79 -8.34
C SER A 43 -5.43 -1.82 -9.37
N SER A 44 -5.83 -0.54 -9.33
CA SER A 44 -5.27 0.48 -10.23
C SER A 44 -3.77 0.74 -10.05
N HIS A 45 -3.20 0.63 -8.85
CA HIS A 45 -1.76 0.81 -8.67
C HIS A 45 -0.96 -0.35 -9.29
N LEU A 46 -1.41 -1.58 -9.08
CA LEU A 46 -0.77 -2.75 -9.69
C LEU A 46 -0.84 -2.68 -11.22
N GLU A 47 -1.99 -2.30 -11.77
CA GLU A 47 -2.15 -2.10 -13.22
C GLU A 47 -1.31 -0.93 -13.74
N SER A 48 -1.12 0.13 -12.95
CA SER A 48 -0.23 1.24 -13.30
C SER A 48 1.23 0.79 -13.37
N VAL A 49 1.71 0.01 -12.39
CA VAL A 49 3.07 -0.56 -12.40
C VAL A 49 3.25 -1.51 -13.58
N ARG A 50 2.27 -2.39 -13.83
CA ARG A 50 2.26 -3.31 -14.97
C ARG A 50 2.32 -2.57 -16.32
N SER A 51 1.47 -1.57 -16.49
CA SER A 51 1.42 -0.75 -17.71
C SER A 51 2.73 0.01 -17.93
N ASN A 52 3.34 0.53 -16.86
CA ASN A 52 4.63 1.20 -16.94
C ASN A 52 5.76 0.26 -17.37
N LEU A 53 5.74 -0.99 -16.91
CA LEU A 53 6.68 -2.01 -17.36
C LEU A 53 6.48 -2.30 -18.84
N LEU A 54 5.26 -2.63 -19.26
CA LEU A 54 4.94 -2.98 -20.65
C LEU A 54 5.33 -1.88 -21.64
N TYR A 55 5.09 -0.60 -21.29
CA TYR A 55 5.45 0.53 -22.14
C TYR A 55 6.96 0.66 -22.40
N LYS A 56 7.81 0.11 -21.52
CA LYS A 56 9.27 0.20 -21.62
C LYS A 56 9.91 -0.98 -22.33
N LEU A 57 9.13 -2.00 -22.70
CA LEU A 57 9.65 -3.19 -23.36
C LEU A 57 9.76 -2.95 -24.86
N ASP A 58 10.89 -3.37 -25.43
CA ASP A 58 11.05 -3.62 -26.87
C ASP A 58 10.93 -5.13 -27.14
N ASN A 59 10.59 -5.51 -28.37
CA ASN A 59 10.37 -6.91 -28.74
C ASN A 59 11.66 -7.67 -29.10
N GLU A 60 12.81 -7.01 -29.05
CA GLU A 60 14.08 -7.58 -29.55
C GLU A 60 14.99 -8.06 -28.42
N SER A 61 14.88 -7.49 -27.22
CA SER A 61 15.69 -7.87 -26.07
C SER A 61 15.19 -9.15 -25.40
N GLN A 62 16.09 -10.12 -25.17
CA GLN A 62 15.78 -11.34 -24.40
C GLN A 62 15.29 -11.03 -22.98
N VAL A 63 15.80 -9.95 -22.35
CA VAL A 63 15.31 -9.50 -21.04
C VAL A 63 13.86 -9.07 -21.15
N HIS A 64 13.53 -8.30 -22.19
CA HIS A 64 12.19 -7.77 -22.38
C HIS A 64 11.19 -8.88 -22.72
N LEU A 65 11.58 -9.87 -23.51
CA LEU A 65 10.77 -11.08 -23.75
C LEU A 65 10.49 -11.82 -22.44
N TYR A 66 11.53 -12.06 -21.62
CA TYR A 66 11.37 -12.68 -20.30
C TYR A 66 10.42 -11.88 -19.38
N ILE A 67 10.55 -10.54 -19.36
CA ILE A 67 9.65 -9.69 -18.57
C ILE A 67 8.22 -9.74 -19.11
N SER A 68 8.05 -9.67 -20.44
CA SER A 68 6.75 -9.75 -21.10
C SER A 68 6.03 -11.05 -20.73
N ASP A 69 6.72 -12.19 -20.83
CA ASP A 69 6.18 -13.50 -20.48
C ASP A 69 5.71 -13.55 -19.01
N ARG A 70 6.51 -13.02 -18.08
CA ARG A 70 6.11 -12.93 -16.67
C ARG A 70 4.90 -12.02 -16.46
N LEU A 71 4.82 -10.89 -17.16
CA LEU A 71 3.69 -9.96 -17.07
C LEU A 71 2.41 -10.48 -17.73
N GLN A 72 2.48 -11.54 -18.54
CA GLN A 72 1.30 -12.22 -19.08
C GLN A 72 0.66 -13.18 -18.07
N LEU A 73 1.40 -13.59 -17.02
CA LEU A 73 0.84 -14.45 -15.99
C LEU A 73 -0.33 -13.78 -15.27
N SER A 74 -1.42 -14.52 -15.13
CA SER A 74 -2.54 -14.07 -14.32
C SER A 74 -2.15 -14.03 -12.85
N ARG A 75 -2.84 -13.20 -12.05
CA ARG A 75 -2.66 -13.17 -10.59
C ARG A 75 -2.88 -14.56 -9.96
N SER A 76 -3.85 -15.32 -10.47
CA SER A 76 -4.13 -16.70 -10.04
C SER A 76 -2.95 -17.65 -10.33
N SER A 77 -2.34 -17.52 -11.50
CA SER A 77 -1.15 -18.29 -11.89
C SER A 77 0.02 -17.99 -10.96
N LEU A 78 0.25 -16.71 -10.64
CA LEU A 78 1.28 -16.31 -9.66
C LEU A 78 0.99 -16.91 -8.27
N ILE A 79 -0.24 -16.80 -7.77
CA ILE A 79 -0.63 -17.37 -6.46
C ILE A 79 -0.35 -18.87 -6.42
N HIS A 80 -0.65 -19.59 -7.50
CA HIS A 80 -0.42 -21.03 -7.61
C HIS A 80 1.08 -21.37 -7.71
N GLU A 81 1.85 -20.68 -8.55
CA GLU A 81 3.30 -20.85 -8.69
C GLU A 81 4.02 -20.76 -7.34
N PHE A 82 3.57 -19.83 -6.51
CA PHE A 82 4.11 -19.55 -5.20
C PHE A 82 3.48 -20.38 -4.07
N ASN A 83 2.53 -21.27 -4.37
CA ASN A 83 1.73 -22.01 -3.37
C ASN A 83 1.12 -21.10 -2.29
N ALA A 84 0.83 -19.83 -2.62
CA ALA A 84 0.35 -18.85 -1.65
C ALA A 84 -1.04 -19.19 -1.10
N ASN A 85 -1.81 -19.99 -1.84
CA ASN A 85 -3.08 -20.55 -1.40
C ASN A 85 -2.94 -21.50 -0.20
N LEU A 86 -1.80 -22.20 -0.06
CA LEU A 86 -1.54 -23.13 1.04
C LEU A 86 -1.25 -22.42 2.37
N VAL A 87 -0.99 -21.12 2.34
CA VAL A 87 -0.79 -20.32 3.56
C VAL A 87 -2.16 -20.11 4.23
N ILE A 88 -2.40 -20.82 5.33
CA ILE A 88 -3.68 -20.82 6.05
C ILE A 88 -3.85 -19.55 6.89
N SER A 89 -2.84 -19.19 7.67
CA SER A 89 -2.83 -17.95 8.47
C SER A 89 -1.39 -17.57 8.83
N PRO A 90 -1.01 -16.28 8.77
CA PRO A 90 0.26 -15.82 9.30
C PRO A 90 0.37 -16.08 10.82
N LEU A 91 -0.75 -16.11 11.54
CA LEU A 91 -0.81 -16.31 12.99
C LEU A 91 -0.56 -17.77 13.40
N LEU A 92 -0.92 -18.73 12.53
CA LEU A 92 -0.73 -20.16 12.78
C LEU A 92 0.64 -20.65 12.28
N ASN A 93 1.48 -19.75 11.76
CA ASN A 93 2.77 -20.14 11.27
C ASN A 93 3.71 -20.40 12.46
N ASN A 94 4.01 -21.68 12.71
CA ASN A 94 4.96 -22.11 13.74
C ASN A 94 6.37 -21.52 13.54
N SER A 95 6.64 -20.91 12.40
CA SER A 95 7.89 -20.18 12.13
C SER A 95 7.86 -18.71 12.56
N LEU A 96 6.80 -18.24 13.26
CA LEU A 96 6.81 -16.92 13.87
C LEU A 96 7.81 -16.91 15.02
N GLU A 97 8.83 -16.08 14.88
CA GLU A 97 9.85 -15.92 15.91
C GLU A 97 9.82 -14.52 16.49
N GLN A 98 10.28 -14.43 17.73
CA GLN A 98 10.49 -13.14 18.38
C GLN A 98 11.41 -12.28 17.51
N PHE A 99 11.06 -11.00 17.34
CA PHE A 99 11.85 -10.11 16.50
C PHE A 99 13.31 -10.02 17.02
N SER A 100 14.26 -10.23 16.12
CA SER A 100 15.69 -10.01 16.36
C SER A 100 16.33 -9.37 15.14
N LEU A 101 17.09 -8.28 15.36
CA LEU A 101 17.80 -7.56 14.31
C LEU A 101 18.84 -8.44 13.61
N ASP A 102 19.44 -9.39 14.32
CA ASP A 102 20.45 -10.27 13.74
C ASP A 102 19.85 -11.22 12.71
N ARG A 103 18.65 -11.73 12.98
CA ARG A 103 17.92 -12.61 12.05
C ARG A 103 17.46 -11.89 10.78
N CYS A 104 17.30 -10.56 10.83
CA CYS A 104 17.02 -9.79 9.63
C CYS A 104 18.13 -9.92 8.57
N LYS A 105 19.35 -10.34 8.94
CA LYS A 105 20.45 -10.52 7.99
C LYS A 105 20.25 -11.72 7.07
N ASP A 106 19.54 -12.75 7.54
CA ASP A 106 19.29 -13.98 6.78
C ASP A 106 18.42 -13.74 5.55
N PHE A 107 17.58 -12.70 5.62
CA PHE A 107 16.65 -12.30 4.57
C PHE A 107 17.13 -11.06 3.77
N ASN A 108 18.40 -10.68 3.88
CA ASN A 108 18.96 -9.57 3.12
C ASN A 108 19.03 -9.90 1.63
N GLY A 109 18.47 -9.02 0.79
CA GLY A 109 18.41 -9.19 -0.66
C GLY A 109 17.41 -10.25 -1.12
N MET A 110 16.63 -10.82 -0.20
CA MET A 110 15.52 -11.71 -0.53
C MET A 110 14.24 -10.90 -0.70
N PRO A 111 13.63 -10.90 -1.89
CA PRO A 111 12.33 -10.28 -2.09
C PRO A 111 11.22 -11.18 -1.56
N GLY A 112 10.06 -10.61 -1.27
CA GLY A 112 8.88 -11.37 -0.87
C GLY A 112 7.95 -10.63 0.08
N VAL A 113 7.10 -11.39 0.76
CA VAL A 113 6.07 -10.90 1.69
C VAL A 113 6.38 -11.38 3.09
N TYR A 114 6.29 -10.47 4.06
CA TYR A 114 6.49 -10.72 5.48
C TYR A 114 5.29 -10.24 6.28
N CYS A 115 5.21 -10.67 7.53
CA CYS A 115 4.27 -10.15 8.51
C CYS A 115 4.97 -9.70 9.80
N ILE A 116 4.34 -8.74 10.48
CA ILE A 116 4.70 -8.27 11.81
C ILE A 116 3.47 -8.50 12.68
N VAL A 117 3.60 -9.34 13.71
CA VAL A 117 2.49 -9.84 14.53
C VAL A 117 2.68 -9.37 15.96
N GLY A 118 1.65 -8.76 16.53
CA GLY A 118 1.59 -8.41 17.93
C GLY A 118 0.93 -9.49 18.78
N ASN A 119 0.93 -9.29 20.10
CA ASN A 119 0.41 -10.28 21.06
C ASN A 119 -1.12 -10.39 21.08
N ASP A 120 -1.83 -9.35 20.63
CA ASP A 120 -3.30 -9.29 20.56
C ASP A 120 -3.84 -9.78 19.21
N GLU A 121 -3.08 -10.65 18.53
CA GLU A 121 -3.38 -11.18 17.20
C GLU A 121 -3.53 -10.11 16.11
N GLN A 122 -3.24 -8.84 16.39
CA GLN A 122 -3.13 -7.81 15.37
C GLN A 122 -1.84 -8.03 14.59
N PHE A 123 -1.92 -7.93 13.27
CA PHE A 123 -0.76 -8.09 12.42
C PHE A 123 -0.76 -7.10 11.27
N TYR A 124 0.43 -6.91 10.74
CA TYR A 124 0.75 -6.16 9.53
C TYR A 124 1.34 -7.12 8.50
N ILE A 125 1.02 -6.93 7.23
CA ILE A 125 1.61 -7.59 6.08
C ILE A 125 2.29 -6.53 5.23
N GLY A 126 3.50 -6.82 4.74
CA GLY A 126 4.17 -5.96 3.78
C GLY A 126 5.02 -6.77 2.81
N SER A 127 5.35 -6.18 1.66
CA SER A 127 6.36 -6.73 0.75
C SER A 127 7.63 -5.89 0.70
N SER A 128 8.70 -6.47 0.15
CA SER A 128 9.92 -5.76 -0.18
C SER A 128 10.76 -6.49 -1.23
N ARG A 129 11.68 -5.76 -1.88
CA ARG A 129 12.80 -6.34 -2.63
C ARG A 129 13.89 -6.95 -1.73
N SER A 130 13.93 -6.53 -0.46
CA SER A 130 14.84 -7.04 0.56
C SER A 130 14.12 -7.02 1.90
N ILE A 131 13.51 -8.16 2.25
CA ILE A 131 12.74 -8.32 3.50
C ILE A 131 13.60 -7.91 4.70
N GLY A 132 14.84 -8.40 4.78
CA GLY A 132 15.76 -8.07 5.87
C GLY A 132 16.02 -6.57 6.04
N THR A 133 16.25 -5.86 4.93
CA THR A 133 16.44 -4.40 4.95
C THR A 133 15.16 -3.70 5.39
N ARG A 134 14.00 -4.14 4.90
CA ARG A 134 12.72 -3.51 5.23
C ARG A 134 12.35 -3.68 6.69
N LEU A 135 12.58 -4.84 7.28
CA LEU A 135 12.34 -5.10 8.70
C LEU A 135 13.22 -4.22 9.59
N ARG A 136 14.51 -4.07 9.29
CA ARG A 136 15.38 -3.10 9.98
C ARG A 136 14.86 -1.67 9.84
N ASN A 137 14.38 -1.29 8.66
CA ASN A 137 13.79 0.03 8.47
C ASN A 137 12.53 0.23 9.31
N HIS A 138 11.70 -0.80 9.52
CA HIS A 138 10.57 -0.70 10.45
C HIS A 138 11.07 -0.47 11.88
N TYR A 139 12.09 -1.22 12.32
CA TYR A 139 12.71 -1.06 13.64
C TYR A 139 13.20 0.36 13.90
N TYR A 140 13.98 0.93 12.97
CA TYR A 140 14.51 2.29 13.13
C TYR A 140 13.42 3.36 12.96
N HIS A 141 12.53 3.22 11.98
CA HIS A 141 11.56 4.28 11.68
C HIS A 141 10.36 4.31 12.63
N SER A 142 10.07 3.24 13.37
CA SER A 142 8.96 3.28 14.33
C SER A 142 9.17 4.37 15.39
N SER A 143 10.41 4.60 15.83
CA SER A 143 10.75 5.62 16.81
C SER A 143 10.99 7.01 16.20
N ILE A 144 11.72 7.10 15.07
CA ILE A 144 12.14 8.41 14.52
C ILE A 144 11.16 9.01 13.51
N ALA A 145 10.27 8.21 12.92
CA ALA A 145 9.35 8.65 11.87
C ALA A 145 7.98 7.95 12.00
N PRO A 146 7.28 8.10 13.14
CA PRO A 146 6.02 7.39 13.43
C PRO A 146 4.93 7.64 12.38
N ASN A 147 4.95 8.81 11.70
CA ASN A 147 3.98 9.18 10.67
C ASN A 147 4.11 8.40 9.35
N ARG A 148 5.18 7.62 9.14
CA ARG A 148 5.37 6.82 7.91
C ARG A 148 4.38 5.66 7.82
N HIS A 149 4.14 5.00 8.94
CA HIS A 149 3.16 3.91 9.07
C HIS A 149 2.41 4.10 10.38
N PRO A 150 1.49 5.09 10.46
CA PRO A 150 0.97 5.57 11.74
C PRO A 150 0.33 4.45 12.56
N VAL A 151 -0.46 3.57 11.95
CA VAL A 151 -1.13 2.48 12.69
C VAL A 151 -0.11 1.47 13.23
N LEU A 152 0.74 0.91 12.37
CA LEU A 152 1.78 -0.04 12.76
C LEU A 152 2.77 0.57 13.77
N TYR A 153 3.25 1.79 13.55
CA TYR A 153 4.27 2.41 14.39
C TYR A 153 3.71 2.87 15.72
N ASN A 154 2.48 3.36 15.79
CA ASN A 154 1.82 3.62 17.06
C ASN A 154 1.61 2.32 17.85
N TYR A 155 1.25 1.23 17.16
CA TYR A 155 1.13 -0.09 17.79
C TYR A 155 2.48 -0.55 18.38
N ILE A 156 3.56 -0.52 17.58
CA ILE A 156 4.91 -0.91 18.02
C ILE A 156 5.40 -0.01 19.16
N ASN A 157 5.18 1.30 19.10
CA ASN A 157 5.60 2.23 20.15
C ASN A 157 4.80 2.04 21.44
N LYS A 158 3.54 1.61 21.36
CA LYS A 158 2.69 1.33 22.52
C LYS A 158 3.13 0.06 23.27
N TYR A 159 3.44 -1.02 22.54
CA TYR A 159 3.70 -2.33 23.15
C TYR A 159 5.18 -2.75 23.18
N GLY A 160 6.04 -2.03 22.45
CA GLY A 160 7.47 -2.30 22.33
C GLY A 160 7.80 -3.46 21.38
N TRP A 161 8.99 -3.41 20.78
CA TRP A 161 9.51 -4.48 19.90
C TRP A 161 9.68 -5.84 20.60
N SER A 162 9.80 -5.86 21.94
CA SER A 162 9.79 -7.09 22.74
C SER A 162 8.45 -7.84 22.70
N SER A 163 7.36 -7.17 22.28
CA SER A 163 6.03 -7.77 22.12
C SER A 163 5.70 -8.11 20.67
N ILE A 164 6.68 -8.01 19.77
CA ILE A 164 6.50 -8.15 18.32
C ILE A 164 7.20 -9.41 17.82
N LYS A 165 6.43 -10.24 17.10
CA LYS A 165 6.94 -11.36 16.33
C LYS A 165 6.99 -10.99 14.86
N VAL A 166 7.94 -11.56 14.12
CA VAL A 166 8.06 -11.35 12.68
C VAL A 166 8.14 -12.70 11.98
N GLY A 167 7.45 -12.80 10.85
CA GLY A 167 7.46 -13.98 10.00
C GLY A 167 7.69 -13.61 8.54
N VAL A 168 8.39 -14.47 7.83
CA VAL A 168 8.38 -14.44 6.36
C VAL A 168 7.22 -15.32 5.91
N ILE A 169 6.27 -14.74 5.17
CA ILE A 169 5.15 -15.49 4.60
C ILE A 169 5.64 -16.21 3.35
N ILE A 170 6.32 -15.47 2.47
CA ILE A 170 6.85 -16.03 1.23
C ILE A 170 8.11 -15.29 0.77
N VAL A 171 9.06 -16.03 0.22
CA VAL A 171 10.20 -15.48 -0.52
C VAL A 171 9.85 -15.55 -2.00
N SER A 172 9.81 -14.41 -2.68
CA SER A 172 9.49 -14.32 -4.11
C SER A 172 10.73 -14.48 -4.99
N ILE A 173 10.53 -14.51 -6.30
CA ILE A 173 11.61 -14.62 -7.28
C ILE A 173 12.36 -13.28 -7.35
N ASN A 174 13.68 -13.33 -7.16
CA ASN A 174 14.54 -12.23 -7.57
C ASN A 174 14.83 -12.37 -9.06
N HIS A 175 14.10 -11.63 -9.90
CA HIS A 175 14.17 -11.81 -11.36
C HIS A 175 15.53 -11.43 -11.94
N LEU A 176 16.29 -10.56 -11.27
CA LEU A 176 17.67 -10.29 -11.68
C LEU A 176 18.52 -11.56 -11.57
N HIS A 177 18.53 -12.18 -10.38
CA HIS A 177 19.30 -13.40 -10.19
C HIS A 177 18.78 -14.54 -11.07
N ARG A 178 17.46 -14.70 -11.16
CA ARG A 178 16.84 -15.74 -11.99
C ARG A 178 17.19 -15.57 -13.47
N TYR A 179 17.18 -14.34 -13.98
CA TYR A 179 17.55 -14.08 -15.37
C TYR A 179 19.04 -14.42 -15.61
N LEU A 180 19.95 -13.99 -14.73
CA LEU A 180 21.38 -14.30 -14.85
C LEU A 180 21.69 -15.81 -14.71
N GLU A 181 20.88 -16.56 -13.97
CA GLU A 181 21.00 -18.02 -13.87
C GLU A 181 20.59 -18.72 -15.19
N LEU A 182 19.53 -18.22 -15.84
CA LEU A 182 18.97 -18.82 -17.05
C LEU A 182 19.67 -18.36 -18.33
N HIS A 183 20.13 -17.11 -18.37
CA HIS A 183 20.67 -16.47 -19.55
C HIS A 183 22.14 -16.11 -19.34
N ARG A 184 22.98 -16.41 -20.34
CA ARG A 184 24.42 -16.09 -20.32
C ARG A 184 24.74 -14.67 -20.80
N ILE A 185 23.72 -13.84 -21.01
CA ILE A 185 23.86 -12.47 -21.52
C ILE A 185 23.77 -11.50 -20.36
N ASN A 186 24.74 -10.59 -20.28
CA ASN A 186 24.73 -9.54 -19.26
C ASN A 186 23.67 -8.49 -19.61
N PRO A 187 22.66 -8.26 -18.75
CA PRO A 187 21.66 -7.22 -18.95
C PRO A 187 22.28 -5.82 -18.90
N SER A 188 21.72 -4.88 -19.66
CA SER A 188 22.06 -3.46 -19.57
C SER A 188 21.63 -2.86 -18.22
N MET A 189 22.09 -1.65 -17.90
CA MET A 189 21.65 -0.97 -16.67
C MET A 189 20.14 -0.70 -16.65
N THR A 190 19.53 -0.47 -17.81
CA THR A 190 18.07 -0.32 -17.95
C THR A 190 17.36 -1.64 -17.66
N ASP A 191 17.86 -2.74 -18.22
CA ASP A 191 17.36 -4.10 -17.96
C ASP A 191 17.41 -4.47 -16.48
N LEU A 192 18.52 -4.16 -15.79
CA LEU A 192 18.67 -4.37 -14.35
C LEU A 192 17.56 -3.67 -13.56
N LYS A 193 17.22 -2.44 -13.92
CA LYS A 193 16.13 -1.67 -13.28
C LYS A 193 14.76 -2.27 -13.58
N LEU A 194 14.53 -2.76 -14.80
CA LEU A 194 13.28 -3.40 -15.19
C LEU A 194 13.08 -4.73 -14.45
N LEU A 195 14.11 -5.58 -14.38
CA LEU A 195 14.09 -6.84 -13.63
C LEU A 195 13.84 -6.61 -12.12
N GLY A 196 14.46 -5.58 -11.55
CA GLY A 196 14.16 -5.17 -10.17
C GLY A 196 12.72 -4.68 -9.99
N THR A 197 12.16 -4.01 -11.00
CA THR A 197 10.78 -3.54 -10.98
C THR A 197 9.79 -4.70 -11.11
N LEU A 198 10.07 -5.69 -11.96
CA LEU A 198 9.30 -6.93 -12.05
C LEU A 198 9.29 -7.70 -10.71
N THR A 199 10.45 -7.84 -10.06
CA THR A 199 10.57 -8.45 -8.72
C THR A 199 9.65 -7.78 -7.69
N MET A 200 9.58 -6.45 -7.74
CA MET A 200 8.71 -5.70 -6.84
C MET A 200 7.24 -5.89 -7.22
N TYR A 201 6.90 -5.83 -8.50
CA TYR A 201 5.54 -6.03 -9.00
C TYR A 201 4.95 -7.37 -8.53
N GLU A 202 5.66 -8.48 -8.71
CA GLU A 202 5.15 -9.79 -8.29
C GLU A 202 5.01 -9.88 -6.76
N SER A 203 5.95 -9.29 -6.01
CA SER A 203 5.85 -9.23 -4.55
C SER A 203 4.65 -8.40 -4.08
N LEU A 204 4.30 -7.32 -4.79
CA LEU A 204 3.11 -6.51 -4.52
C LEU A 204 1.81 -7.26 -4.88
N CYS A 205 1.80 -8.05 -5.96
CA CYS A 205 0.66 -8.90 -6.30
C CYS A 205 0.38 -9.94 -5.20
N LEU A 206 1.44 -10.56 -4.67
CA LEU A 206 1.36 -11.50 -3.54
C LEU A 206 0.93 -10.80 -2.25
N GLU A 207 1.50 -9.63 -1.93
CA GLU A 207 1.07 -8.81 -0.79
C GLU A 207 -0.42 -8.52 -0.85
N GLN A 208 -0.91 -8.00 -2.00
CA GLN A 208 -2.32 -7.69 -2.15
C GLN A 208 -3.19 -8.93 -1.98
N TYR A 209 -2.74 -10.12 -2.41
CA TYR A 209 -3.49 -11.37 -2.19
C TYR A 209 -3.67 -11.67 -0.71
N PHE A 210 -2.60 -11.52 0.07
CA PHE A 210 -2.67 -11.74 1.52
C PHE A 210 -3.44 -10.63 2.25
N LEU A 211 -3.37 -9.39 1.78
CA LEU A 211 -4.21 -8.30 2.31
C LEU A 211 -5.69 -8.58 2.07
N ASP A 212 -6.06 -8.99 0.85
CA ASP A 212 -7.44 -9.34 0.49
C ASP A 212 -7.95 -10.53 1.32
N LYS A 213 -7.09 -11.55 1.49
CA LYS A 213 -7.41 -12.80 2.21
C LYS A 213 -7.53 -12.61 3.72
N PHE A 214 -6.64 -11.84 4.34
CA PHE A 214 -6.49 -11.81 5.79
C PHE A 214 -6.94 -10.51 6.47
N GLN A 215 -7.08 -9.42 5.71
CA GLN A 215 -7.54 -8.11 6.20
C GLN A 215 -6.83 -7.65 7.50
N PRO A 216 -5.48 -7.59 7.51
CA PRO A 216 -4.70 -7.23 8.70
C PRO A 216 -5.10 -5.87 9.30
N GLY A 217 -5.39 -5.86 10.60
CA GLY A 217 -5.78 -4.63 11.32
C GLY A 217 -4.70 -3.56 11.39
N LEU A 218 -3.41 -3.92 11.26
CA LEU A 218 -2.31 -2.93 11.26
C LEU A 218 -1.98 -2.36 9.87
N ASN A 219 -2.60 -2.88 8.80
CA ASN A 219 -2.46 -2.35 7.44
C ASN A 219 -3.47 -1.26 7.10
N SER A 220 -4.54 -1.11 7.90
CA SER A 220 -5.55 -0.10 7.66
C SER A 220 -4.97 1.28 7.92
N GLN A 221 -4.39 1.91 6.91
CA GLN A 221 -4.39 3.36 6.92
C GLN A 221 -5.81 3.81 6.61
N GLU A 222 -6.58 4.04 7.66
CA GLU A 222 -7.32 5.29 7.66
C GLU A 222 -6.27 6.40 7.57
N LEU A 223 -5.81 6.69 6.35
CA LEU A 223 -5.17 7.95 6.02
C LEU A 223 -6.22 9.00 6.36
N VAL A 224 -6.33 9.45 7.61
CA VAL A 224 -7.05 10.67 7.95
C VAL A 224 -6.31 11.76 7.17
N ALA A 225 -6.67 11.89 5.89
CA ALA A 225 -6.13 12.84 4.97
C ALA A 225 -6.61 14.14 5.57
N LYS A 226 -5.69 14.82 6.25
CA LYS A 226 -5.81 16.21 6.62
C LYS A 226 -6.18 16.95 5.32
N GLY A 227 -7.49 17.08 5.04
CA GLY A 227 -8.01 17.69 3.81
C GLY A 227 -8.67 16.76 2.77
N GLY A 228 -9.26 15.62 3.16
CA GLY A 228 -10.01 14.76 2.22
C GLY A 228 -11.14 15.50 1.49
N LEU A 229 -11.09 15.47 0.15
CA LEU A 229 -12.18 15.89 -0.75
C LEU A 229 -13.53 15.34 -0.27
N PRO A 230 -14.63 16.13 -0.31
CA PRO A 230 -15.92 15.69 0.20
C PRO A 230 -16.34 14.37 -0.49
N ASN A 231 -16.77 13.39 0.32
CA ASN A 231 -17.25 12.05 -0.06
C ASN A 231 -16.23 10.98 -0.47
N ARG A 232 -14.94 11.30 -0.58
CA ARG A 232 -13.91 10.28 -0.81
C ARG A 232 -13.10 10.17 0.47
N GLY A 233 -13.21 9.03 1.14
CA GLY A 233 -12.46 8.81 2.38
C GLY A 233 -10.95 8.97 2.18
N SER A 234 -10.23 8.73 3.26
CA SER A 234 -8.78 8.52 3.32
C SER A 234 -8.12 7.90 2.08
N LEU A 235 -8.80 6.92 1.48
CA LEU A 235 -8.33 6.07 0.39
C LEU A 235 -8.76 6.56 -1.01
N GLY A 236 -9.43 7.71 -1.12
CA GLY A 236 -10.00 8.18 -2.40
C GLY A 236 -11.24 7.39 -2.86
N ILE A 237 -11.64 6.36 -2.11
CA ILE A 237 -12.80 5.52 -2.40
C ILE A 237 -14.07 6.25 -1.90
N PRO A 238 -15.11 6.39 -2.75
CA PRO A 238 -16.40 6.90 -2.31
C PRO A 238 -16.93 6.04 -1.16
N TRP A 239 -17.29 6.66 -0.04
CA TRP A 239 -17.93 5.93 1.04
C TRP A 239 -19.30 5.41 0.59
N SER A 240 -19.64 4.18 0.99
CA SER A 240 -21.01 3.69 0.89
C SER A 240 -21.94 4.59 1.71
N GLN A 241 -23.22 4.65 1.34
CA GLN A 241 -24.22 5.46 2.05
C GLN A 241 -24.23 5.14 3.55
N TYR A 242 -24.26 3.85 3.90
CA TYR A 242 -24.18 3.38 5.28
C TYR A 242 -22.97 3.93 6.06
N LYS A 243 -21.77 3.92 5.46
CA LYS A 243 -20.57 4.47 6.12
C LYS A 243 -20.64 5.99 6.29
N ARG A 244 -21.21 6.70 5.31
CA ARG A 244 -21.45 8.15 5.43
C ARG A 244 -22.38 8.46 6.59
N ASP A 245 -23.47 7.70 6.73
CA ASP A 245 -24.47 7.91 7.78
C ASP A 245 -23.90 7.61 9.16
N ALA A 246 -23.18 6.49 9.31
CA ALA A 246 -22.51 6.13 10.56
C ALA A 246 -21.48 7.18 11.00
N TYR A 247 -20.65 7.67 10.06
CA TYR A 247 -19.68 8.73 10.34
C TYR A 247 -20.38 10.04 10.73
N SER A 248 -21.41 10.43 9.98
CA SER A 248 -22.24 11.61 10.27
C SER A 248 -22.82 11.54 11.69
N LEU A 249 -23.45 10.42 12.05
CA LEU A 249 -23.97 10.19 13.40
C LEU A 249 -22.89 10.30 14.48
N SER A 250 -21.69 9.74 14.25
CA SER A 250 -20.58 9.77 15.22
C SER A 250 -19.94 11.15 15.44
N THR A 251 -20.12 12.06 14.47
CA THR A 251 -19.58 13.42 14.51
C THR A 251 -20.62 14.44 14.97
N ARG A 252 -21.91 14.12 14.82
CA ARG A 252 -23.02 14.97 15.24
C ARG A 252 -23.01 15.11 16.77
N GLY A 253 -23.10 16.36 17.24
CA GLY A 253 -23.14 16.66 18.67
C GLY A 253 -21.80 16.65 19.40
N ARG A 254 -20.65 16.46 18.71
CA ARG A 254 -19.34 16.65 19.34
C ARG A 254 -19.18 18.11 19.79
N GLN A 255 -18.94 18.31 21.08
CA GLN A 255 -18.57 19.60 21.63
C GLN A 255 -17.05 19.77 21.57
N PHE A 256 -16.58 20.88 21.00
CA PHE A 256 -15.16 21.22 21.00
C PHE A 256 -14.79 21.91 22.32
N SER A 257 -13.58 21.65 22.82
CA SER A 257 -13.07 22.34 24.01
C SER A 257 -12.86 23.84 23.72
N ALA A 258 -12.96 24.67 24.75
CA ALA A 258 -12.75 26.12 24.64
C ALA A 258 -11.39 26.46 23.99
N PHE A 259 -10.32 25.77 24.39
CA PHE A 259 -8.98 25.92 23.80
C PHE A 259 -8.96 25.61 22.29
N HIS A 260 -9.70 24.58 21.84
CA HIS A 260 -9.78 24.26 20.42
C HIS A 260 -10.53 25.33 19.63
N ILE A 261 -11.63 25.84 20.19
CA ILE A 261 -12.43 26.92 19.61
C ILE A 261 -11.58 28.19 19.47
N GLU A 262 -10.83 28.55 20.52
CA GLU A 262 -9.94 29.72 20.51
C GLU A 262 -8.87 29.60 19.43
N ARG A 263 -8.21 28.43 19.34
CA ARG A 263 -7.18 28.18 18.33
C ARG A 263 -7.73 28.27 16.90
N LEU A 264 -8.92 27.71 16.66
CA LEU A 264 -9.59 27.82 15.36
C LEU A 264 -9.95 29.26 15.04
N SER A 265 -10.49 30.00 16.00
CA SER A 265 -10.84 31.41 15.86
C SER A 265 -9.61 32.25 15.51
N ALA A 266 -8.52 32.09 16.26
CA ALA A 266 -7.25 32.78 15.98
C ALA A 266 -6.71 32.45 14.59
N ALA A 267 -6.80 31.19 14.16
CA ALA A 267 -6.33 30.76 12.84
C ALA A 267 -7.17 31.29 11.67
N GLN A 268 -8.43 31.67 11.90
CA GLN A 268 -9.34 32.20 10.89
C GLN A 268 -9.41 33.74 10.92
N LYS A 269 -9.12 34.36 12.07
CA LYS A 269 -9.17 35.82 12.23
C LYS A 269 -8.23 36.50 11.22
N GLY A 270 -8.77 37.45 10.47
CA GLY A 270 -8.03 38.22 9.46
C GLY A 270 -7.94 37.56 8.08
N LYS A 271 -8.35 36.29 7.91
CA LYS A 271 -8.43 35.68 6.58
C LYS A 271 -9.70 36.15 5.86
N ARG A 272 -9.52 36.78 4.70
CA ARG A 272 -10.63 37.10 3.78
C ARG A 272 -10.67 36.01 2.70
N PRO A 273 -11.80 35.30 2.52
CA PRO A 273 -11.96 34.37 1.41
C PRO A 273 -11.77 35.10 0.08
N SER A 274 -11.11 34.46 -0.90
CA SER A 274 -10.98 35.03 -2.24
C SER A 274 -12.35 35.25 -2.89
N GLN A 275 -12.44 36.15 -3.87
CA GLN A 275 -13.68 36.41 -4.59
C GLN A 275 -14.27 35.13 -5.19
N GLU A 276 -13.43 34.31 -5.84
CA GLU A 276 -13.82 32.99 -6.35
C GLU A 276 -14.38 32.07 -5.25
N THR A 277 -13.76 32.05 -4.06
CA THR A 277 -14.25 31.26 -2.93
C THR A 277 -15.58 31.79 -2.41
N ARG A 278 -15.77 33.11 -2.36
CA ARG A 278 -17.03 33.74 -1.97
C ARG A 278 -18.15 33.40 -2.95
N GLU A 279 -17.88 33.41 -4.25
CA GLU A 279 -18.84 33.03 -5.29
C GLU A 279 -19.21 31.54 -5.19
N LYS A 280 -18.22 30.65 -4.99
CA LYS A 280 -18.46 29.22 -4.75
C LYS A 280 -19.30 28.98 -3.49
N MET A 281 -18.99 29.65 -2.39
CA MET A 281 -19.78 29.56 -1.15
C MET A 281 -21.18 30.14 -1.35
N SER A 282 -21.31 31.26 -2.07
CA SER A 282 -22.61 31.87 -2.39
C SER A 282 -23.48 30.94 -3.22
N GLY A 283 -22.91 30.32 -4.27
CA GLY A 283 -23.59 29.33 -5.10
C GLY A 283 -23.95 28.04 -4.34
N SER A 284 -23.07 27.60 -3.43
CA SER A 284 -23.31 26.41 -2.58
C SER A 284 -24.27 26.67 -1.43
N HIS A 285 -24.50 27.94 -1.08
CA HIS A 285 -25.47 28.39 -0.09
C HIS A 285 -26.70 29.03 -0.75
N GLY A 286 -26.87 28.88 -2.07
CA GLY A 286 -28.16 29.04 -2.73
C GLY A 286 -29.14 28.12 -2.01
N GLY A 287 -30.31 28.62 -1.64
CA GLY A 287 -31.18 27.98 -0.67
C GLY A 287 -31.52 26.53 -1.04
N VAL A 288 -31.97 25.76 -0.05
CA VAL A 288 -32.54 24.43 -0.33
C VAL A 288 -33.66 24.63 -1.35
N LYS A 289 -33.55 23.95 -2.50
CA LYS A 289 -34.63 23.88 -3.49
C LYS A 289 -35.77 23.09 -2.86
N ILE A 290 -36.81 23.78 -2.44
CA ILE A 290 -38.06 23.16 -2.01
C ILE A 290 -39.01 23.14 -3.21
N TYR A 291 -39.84 22.12 -3.30
CA TYR A 291 -40.91 22.10 -4.28
C TYR A 291 -42.25 22.03 -3.54
N SER A 292 -43.23 22.81 -4.00
CA SER A 292 -44.63 22.57 -3.64
C SER A 292 -45.25 21.69 -4.72
N VAL A 293 -46.19 20.84 -4.32
CA VAL A 293 -46.99 20.04 -5.25
C VAL A 293 -48.43 20.52 -5.12
N ASN A 294 -49.04 20.92 -6.23
CA ASN A 294 -50.47 21.17 -6.27
C ASN A 294 -51.19 19.82 -6.13
N VAL A 295 -51.97 19.65 -5.06
CA VAL A 295 -52.61 18.36 -4.74
C VAL A 295 -53.69 17.99 -5.76
N THR A 296 -54.29 18.98 -6.42
CA THR A 296 -55.39 18.77 -7.38
C THR A 296 -54.87 18.46 -8.78
N THR A 297 -53.83 19.17 -9.23
CA THR A 297 -53.30 19.01 -10.60
C THR A 297 -52.06 18.13 -10.68
N GLY A 298 -51.36 17.91 -9.56
CA GLY A 298 -50.09 17.18 -9.49
C GLY A 298 -48.87 18.03 -9.89
N ASP A 299 -49.06 19.30 -10.27
CA ASP A 299 -47.99 20.16 -10.76
C ASP A 299 -46.97 20.49 -9.65
N LYS A 300 -45.69 20.49 -10.02
CA LYS A 300 -44.59 20.84 -9.10
C LYS A 300 -44.07 22.24 -9.39
N THR A 301 -44.02 23.07 -8.37
CA THR A 301 -43.43 24.42 -8.44
C THR A 301 -42.20 24.47 -7.55
N PHE A 302 -41.05 24.86 -8.11
CA PHE A 302 -39.79 24.92 -7.38
C PHE A 302 -39.53 26.32 -6.83
N PHE A 303 -39.15 26.39 -5.55
CA PHE A 303 -38.73 27.63 -4.89
C PHE A 303 -37.29 27.48 -4.39
N ASP A 304 -36.51 28.52 -4.60
CA ASP A 304 -35.25 28.69 -3.89
C ASP A 304 -35.56 29.50 -2.62
N THR A 305 -35.22 28.95 -1.46
CA THR A 305 -35.50 29.56 -0.14
C THR A 305 -34.86 30.93 0.06
N LYS A 306 -33.96 31.39 -0.83
CA LYS A 306 -33.41 32.75 -0.80
C LYS A 306 -33.99 33.72 -1.82
N SER A 307 -34.48 33.27 -2.97
CA SER A 307 -34.92 34.19 -4.04
C SER A 307 -36.29 34.82 -3.81
N ALA A 308 -37.08 34.28 -2.87
CA ALA A 308 -38.42 34.77 -2.56
C ALA A 308 -38.51 35.65 -1.30
N ALA A 309 -37.39 35.91 -0.60
CA ALA A 309 -37.36 36.73 0.62
C ALA A 309 -36.95 38.21 0.37
N CYS A 310 -36.94 38.65 -0.89
CA CYS A 310 -36.88 40.07 -1.24
C CYS A 310 -38.21 40.48 -1.87
N LEU A 311 -39.25 40.56 -1.03
CA LEU A 311 -40.40 41.45 -1.20
C LEU A 311 -40.52 42.29 0.07
#